data_AF-A0AAN8F5Q7-F1
#
_entry.id   AF-A0AAN8F5Q7-F1
#
_cell.length_a   1.000
_cell.length_b   1.000
_cell.length_c   1.000
_cell.angle_alpha   90.00
_cell.angle_beta   90.00
_cell.angle_gamma   90.00
#
_symmetry.space_group_name_H-M   'P 1'
#
loop_
_entity.id
_entity.type
_entity.pdbx_description
1 polymer ?
#
loop_
_entity_poly.entity_id
_entity_poly.type
_entity_poly.pdbx_seq_one_letter_code
_entity_poly.pdbx_strand_id
1 'polypeptide(L)' 'MIRSRLPKLEVPGLPFHEYFFKSTRKYADNLAMLNYDTKEQFTFNDLITKAKFIGRALVAMGVERGEV' A
#
# COMPACT_ATOMS: atom_id res chain seq x y z
N MET A 1 32.84 7.44 7.76
CA MET A 1 31.60 6.85 7.19
C MET A 1 30.70 6.45 8.34
N ILE A 2 29.62 7.20 8.60
CA ILE A 2 28.67 6.87 9.68
C ILE A 2 27.71 5.81 9.13
N ARG A 3 27.63 4.66 9.80
CA ARG A 3 26.66 3.59 9.49
C ARG A 3 25.81 3.31 10.72
N SER A 4 24.58 2.84 10.51
CA SER A 4 23.71 2.40 11.59
C SER A 4 24.38 1.31 12.42
N ARG A 5 24.15 1.32 13.74
CA ARG A 5 24.54 0.25 14.66
C ARG A 5 23.55 -0.92 14.65
N LEU A 6 22.39 -0.76 14.02
CA LEU A 6 21.39 -1.81 13.88
C LEU A 6 21.85 -2.88 12.88
N PRO A 7 21.38 -4.13 13.05
CA PRO A 7 21.65 -5.19 12.09
C PRO A 7 21.13 -4.81 10.70
N LYS A 8 21.81 -5.33 9.68
CA LYS A 8 21.31 -5.22 8.31
C LYS A 8 20.00 -5.99 8.21
N LEU A 9 18.98 -5.32 7.71
CA LEU A 9 17.72 -5.95 7.34
C LEU A 9 17.79 -6.33 5.87
N GLU A 10 17.28 -7.52 5.54
CA GLU A 10 17.06 -7.89 4.15
C GLU A 10 15.86 -7.13 3.60
N VAL A 11 16.05 -6.47 2.46
CA VAL A 11 14.97 -5.82 1.73
C VAL A 11 14.44 -6.84 0.71
N PRO A 12 13.17 -7.27 0.82
CA PRO A 12 12.61 -8.24 -0.11
C PRO A 12 12.51 -7.62 -1.51
N GLY A 13 12.88 -8.39 -2.55
CA GLY A 13 12.80 -7.98 -3.96
C GLY A 13 11.38 -7.96 -4.53
N LEU A 14 10.38 -7.61 -3.71
CA LEU A 14 8.97 -7.58 -4.09
C LEU A 14 8.54 -6.18 -4.53
N PRO A 15 7.57 -6.06 -5.45
CA PRO A 15 6.87 -4.81 -5.66
C PRO A 15 6.29 -4.27 -4.35
N PHE A 16 6.37 -2.95 -4.15
CA PHE A 16 5.94 -2.31 -2.92
C PHE A 16 4.52 -2.71 -2.50
N HIS A 17 3.56 -2.68 -3.44
CA HIS A 17 2.16 -3.00 -3.15
C HIS A 17 1.97 -4.46 -2.70
N GLU A 18 2.72 -5.41 -3.28
CA GLU A 18 2.68 -6.80 -2.85
C GLU A 18 3.22 -6.98 -1.44
N TYR A 19 4.36 -6.36 -1.15
CA TYR A 19 4.94 -6.35 0.19
C TYR A 19 3.95 -5.73 1.20
N PHE A 20 3.37 -4.58 0.87
CA PHE A 20 2.45 -3.86 1.73
C PHE A 20 1.18 -4.67 1.99
N PHE A 21 0.52 -5.20 0.95
CA PHE A 21 -0.70 -6.01 1.09
C PHE A 21 -0.45 -7.27 1.91
N LYS A 22 0.68 -7.95 1.69
CA LYS A 22 1.03 -9.15 2.45
C LYS A 22 1.29 -8.83 3.93
N SER A 23 2.03 -7.77 4.20
CA SER A 23 2.47 -7.40 5.55
C SER A 23 1.33 -6.86 6.41
N THR A 24 0.36 -6.20 5.78
CA THR A 24 -0.81 -5.61 6.46
C THR A 24 -2.03 -6.53 6.54
N ARG A 25 -2.00 -7.71 5.89
CA ARG A 25 -3.13 -8.65 5.86
C ARG A 25 -3.66 -9.02 7.24
N LYS A 26 -2.78 -9.18 8.25
CA LYS A 26 -3.19 -9.50 9.63
C LYS A 26 -3.91 -8.37 10.35
N TYR A 27 -3.88 -7.17 9.79
CA TYR A 27 -4.54 -5.97 10.29
C TYR A 27 -5.73 -5.57 9.41
N ALA A 28 -6.29 -6.52 8.66
CA ALA A 28 -7.31 -6.26 7.64
C ALA A 28 -8.45 -5.36 8.16
N ASP A 29 -8.95 -5.65 9.37
CA ASP A 29 -10.09 -4.95 9.98
C ASP A 29 -9.67 -3.75 10.84
N ASN A 30 -8.37 -3.49 11.00
CA ASN A 30 -7.89 -2.33 11.73
C ASN A 30 -8.05 -1.06 10.90
N LEU A 31 -8.39 0.04 11.57
CA LEU A 31 -8.39 1.38 10.99
C LEU A 31 -7.00 1.72 10.41
N ALA A 32 -6.96 2.07 9.14
CA ALA A 32 -5.73 2.38 8.40
C ALA A 32 -5.64 3.85 7.97
N MET A 33 -6.78 4.45 7.62
CA MET A 33 -6.86 5.85 7.21
C MET A 33 -8.11 6.51 7.77
N LEU A 34 -7.94 7.73 8.26
CA LEU A 34 -9.01 8.59 8.77
C LEU A 34 -8.94 9.92 8.01
N ASN A 35 -10.05 10.29 7.37
CA ASN A 35 -10.23 11.63 6.84
C ASN A 35 -10.79 12.53 7.95
N TYR A 36 -10.04 13.55 8.36
CA TYR A 36 -10.46 14.44 9.45
C TYR A 36 -11.55 15.43 9.07
N ASP A 37 -11.71 15.72 7.77
CA ASP A 37 -12.73 16.65 7.28
C ASP A 37 -14.08 15.94 7.14
N THR A 38 -14.11 14.79 6.46
CA THR A 38 -15.35 14.02 6.20
C THR A 38 -15.70 13.01 7.30
N LYS A 39 -14.76 12.75 8.22
CA LYS A 39 -14.84 11.68 9.24
C LYS A 39 -14.89 10.27 8.67
N GLU A 40 -14.65 10.09 7.36
CA GLU A 40 -14.57 8.78 6.75
C GLU A 40 -13.38 7.98 7.30
N GLN A 41 -13.63 6.70 7.49
CA GLN A 41 -12.68 5.75 8.04
C GLN A 41 -12.53 4.58 7.09
N PHE A 42 -11.29 4.19 6.83
CA PHE A 42 -10.97 3.06 5.96
C PHE A 42 -10.07 2.09 6.70
N THR A 43 -10.49 0.83 6.70
CA THR A 43 -9.67 -0.28 7.18
C THR A 43 -8.56 -0.61 6.19
N PHE A 44 -7.57 -1.42 6.59
CA PHE A 44 -6.57 -1.91 5.65
C PHE A 44 -7.20 -2.70 4.50
N ASN A 45 -8.26 -3.48 4.78
CA ASN A 45 -8.97 -4.22 3.74
C ASN A 45 -9.67 -3.29 2.73
N ASP A 46 -10.25 -2.18 3.19
CA ASP A 46 -10.84 -1.17 2.32
C ASP A 46 -9.80 -0.55 1.39
N LEU A 47 -8.64 -0.18 1.93
CA LEU A 47 -7.54 0.40 1.16
C LEU A 47 -7.01 -0.56 0.10
N ILE A 48 -6.79 -1.84 0.45
CA ILE A 48 -6.33 -2.86 -0.50
C ILE A 48 -7.35 -3.04 -1.63
N THR A 49 -8.63 -3.11 -1.27
CA THR A 49 -9.72 -3.28 -2.25
C THR A 49 -9.81 -2.09 -3.19
N LYS A 50 -9.77 -0.87 -2.66
CA LYS A 50 -9.78 0.38 -3.44
C LYS A 50 -8.55 0.53 -4.32
N ALA A 51 -7.35 0.22 -3.80
CA ALA A 51 -6.11 0.29 -4.58
C ALA A 51 -6.13 -0.66 -5.77
N LYS A 52 -6.60 -1.92 -5.59
CA LYS A 52 -6.78 -2.87 -6.69
C LYS A 52 -7.81 -2.40 -7.70
N PHE A 53 -8.90 -1.79 -7.24
CA PHE A 53 -9.92 -1.22 -8.12
C PHE A 53 -9.34 -0.09 -8.98
N ILE A 54 -8.66 0.88 -8.36
CA ILE A 54 -8.03 2.01 -9.06
C ILE A 54 -6.99 1.51 -10.06
N GLY A 55 -6.14 0.55 -9.67
CA GLY A 55 -5.15 -0.03 -10.59
C GLY A 55 -5.78 -0.62 -11.85
N ARG A 56 -6.90 -1.34 -11.72
CA ARG A 56 -7.66 -1.85 -12.89
C ARG A 56 -8.29 -0.72 -13.70
N ALA A 57 -8.82 0.30 -13.04
CA ALA A 57 -9.44 1.44 -13.71
C ALA A 57 -8.43 2.23 -14.54
N LEU A 58 -7.21 2.46 -14.02
CA LEU A 58 -6.13 3.13 -14.74
C LEU A 58 -5.75 2.37 -16.02
N VAL A 59 -5.59 1.04 -15.92
CA VAL A 59 -5.34 0.19 -17.10
C VAL A 59 -6.49 0.29 -18.10
N ALA A 60 -7.74 0.29 -17.64
CA ALA A 60 -8.91 0.43 -18.51
C ALA A 60 -8.99 1.81 -19.19
N MET A 61 -8.40 2.85 -18.57
CA MET A 61 -8.27 4.19 -19.14
C MET A 61 -7.07 4.33 -20.09
N GLY A 62 -6.31 3.27 -20.32
CA GLY A 62 -5.15 3.26 -21.21
C GLY A 62 -3.84 3.73 -20.57
N VAL A 63 -3.79 3.86 -19.23
CA VAL A 63 -2.54 4.22 -18.54
C VAL A 63 -1.57 3.05 -18.61
N GLU A 64 -0.38 3.30 -19.13
CA GLU A 64 0.68 2.33 -19.24
C GLU A 64 1.61 2.35 -18.02
N ARG A 65 2.33 1.25 -17.83
CA ARG A 65 3.30 1.14 -16.75
C ARG A 65 4.46 2.10 -17.01
N GLY A 66 4.66 3.03 -16.07
CA GLY A 66 5.76 3.99 -16.12
C GLY A 66 5.33 5.39 -16.58
N GLU A 67 4.07 5.55 -16.97
CA GLU A 67 3.47 6.87 -17.19
C GLU A 67 3.18 7.59 -15.88
N VAL A 68 3.18 8.94 -15.93
CA VAL A 68 2.93 9.85 -14.81
C VAL A 68 1.65 10.63 -15.06
#